data_AF-A0A1E2VEH0-F1
#
_entry.id   AF-A0A1E2VEH0-F1
#
_cell.length_a   1.000
_cell.length_b   1.000
_cell.length_c   1.000
_cell.angle_alpha   90.00
_cell.angle_beta   90.00
_cell.angle_gamma   90.00
#
_symmetry.space_group_name_H-M   'P 1'
#
loop_
_entity.id
_entity.type
_entity.pdbx_description
1 polymer ?
#
loop_
_entity_poly.entity_id
_entity_poly.type
_entity_poly.pdbx_seq_one_letter_code
_entity_poly.pdbx_strand_id
1 'polypeptide(L)' 'MGDLADGFKCRKGPAIMAMKTWATNADESADMLGVIGRQIGFEATGDIQVYETEPEQPPKDNPFGYDIMFTPYDE' A
#
# COMPACT_ATOMS: atom_id res chain seq x y z
N MET A 1 12.85 -11.04 9.93
CA MET A 1 11.76 -10.05 9.78
C MET A 1 12.37 -8.67 9.64
N GLY A 2 11.80 -7.81 8.79
CA GLY A 2 12.04 -6.38 8.82
C GLY A 2 10.87 -5.73 9.58
N ASP A 3 11.17 -4.84 10.51
CA ASP A 3 10.15 -4.00 11.11
C ASP A 3 9.86 -2.86 10.13
N LEU A 4 8.61 -2.77 9.70
CA LEU A 4 8.10 -1.64 8.93
C LEU A 4 7.68 -0.55 9.94
N ALA A 5 7.62 0.72 9.53
CA ALA A 5 7.10 1.77 10.41
C ALA A 5 5.64 1.48 10.82
N ASP A 6 5.17 2.00 11.97
CA ASP A 6 3.82 1.79 12.52
C ASP A 6 3.43 0.34 12.89
N GLY A 7 4.41 -0.52 13.18
CA GLY A 7 4.16 -1.85 13.76
C GLY A 7 3.75 -2.91 12.74
N PHE A 8 3.78 -2.58 11.44
CA PHE A 8 3.68 -3.56 10.38
C PHE A 8 4.92 -4.48 10.39
N LYS A 9 4.72 -5.77 10.14
CA LYS A 9 5.80 -6.77 10.13
C LYS A 9 5.78 -7.50 8.80
N CYS A 10 6.84 -7.34 8.02
CA CYS A 10 7.07 -8.16 6.82
C CYS A 10 8.42 -8.87 6.94
N ARG A 11 8.55 -10.07 6.35
CA ARG A 11 9.88 -10.67 6.20
C ARG A 11 10.71 -9.80 5.24
N LYS A 12 12.02 -9.66 5.50
CA LYS A 12 12.91 -8.99 4.56
C LYS A 12 12.97 -9.84 3.29
N GLY A 13 12.80 -9.22 2.13
CA GLY A 13 12.79 -9.90 0.84
C GLY A 13 11.71 -9.33 -0.08
N PRO A 14 11.60 -9.86 -1.32
CA PRO A 14 10.55 -9.47 -2.23
C PRO A 14 9.18 -9.85 -1.65
N ALA A 15 8.21 -8.95 -1.81
CA ALA A 15 6.83 -9.16 -1.38
C ALA A 15 5.89 -8.37 -2.30
N ILE A 16 4.62 -8.77 -2.32
CA ILE A 16 3.52 -7.98 -2.86
C ILE A 16 2.91 -7.20 -1.70
N MET A 17 2.73 -5.89 -1.90
CA MET A 17 1.98 -5.03 -0.98
C MET A 17 0.64 -4.68 -1.62
N ALA A 18 -0.44 -4.79 -0.85
CA ALA A 18 -1.75 -4.29 -1.21
C ALA A 18 -2.23 -3.29 -0.15
N MET A 19 -2.98 -2.29 -0.58
CA MET A 19 -3.67 -1.35 0.31
C MET A 19 -4.83 -0.73 -0.44
N LYS A 20 -5.82 -0.25 0.31
CA LYS A 20 -6.95 0.52 -0.20
C LYS A 20 -6.67 2.00 0.02
N THR A 21 -6.99 2.80 -0.98
CA THR A 21 -6.69 4.23 -1.02
C THR A 21 -7.94 5.00 -1.41
N TRP A 22 -8.20 6.07 -0.69
CA TRP A 22 -9.15 7.08 -1.13
C TRP A 22 -8.43 8.12 -1.99
N ALA A 23 -8.74 8.13 -3.29
CA ALA A 23 -8.15 9.02 -4.27
C ALA A 23 -9.21 9.48 -5.28
N THR A 24 -8.99 10.64 -5.90
CA THR A 24 -9.89 11.17 -6.94
C THR A 24 -9.72 10.46 -8.29
N ASN A 25 -8.58 9.83 -8.51
CA ASN A 25 -8.24 9.08 -9.73
C ASN A 25 -7.15 8.03 -9.46
N ALA A 26 -6.89 7.19 -10.46
CA ALA A 26 -5.94 6.09 -10.35
C ALA A 26 -4.47 6.56 -10.21
N ASP A 27 -4.09 7.68 -10.82
CA ASP A 27 -2.72 8.20 -10.73
C ASP A 27 -2.43 8.71 -9.31
N GLU A 28 -3.35 9.45 -8.71
CA GLU A 28 -3.26 9.87 -7.31
C GLU A 28 -3.20 8.67 -6.36
N SER A 29 -3.95 7.61 -6.65
CA SER A 29 -3.89 6.35 -5.91
C SER A 29 -2.51 5.70 -6.00
N ALA A 30 -1.92 5.64 -7.20
CA ALA A 30 -0.60 5.07 -7.43
C ALA A 30 0.52 5.89 -6.74
N ASP A 31 0.44 7.22 -6.79
CA ASP A 31 1.36 8.10 -6.08
C ASP A 31 1.29 7.89 -4.57
N MET A 32 0.08 7.79 -4.02
CA MET A 32 -0.12 7.48 -2.60
C MET A 32 0.46 6.12 -2.21
N LEU A 33 0.22 5.08 -3.01
CA LEU A 33 0.81 3.75 -2.84
C LEU A 33 2.34 3.83 -2.74
N GLY A 34 2.97 4.59 -3.62
CA GLY A 34 4.42 4.80 -3.62
C GLY A 34 4.93 5.55 -2.39
N VAL A 35 4.25 6.62 -1.97
CA VAL A 35 4.64 7.42 -0.79
C VAL A 35 4.46 6.62 0.50
N ILE A 36 3.30 6.01 0.69
CA ILE A 36 2.98 5.23 1.89
C ILE A 36 3.87 4.00 1.98
N GLY A 37 4.07 3.29 0.86
CA GLY A 37 5.02 2.19 0.78
C GLY A 37 6.41 2.59 1.28
N ARG A 38 6.98 3.69 0.77
CA ARG A 38 8.31 4.15 1.21
C ARG A 38 8.35 4.52 2.69
N GLN A 39 7.29 5.16 3.21
CA GLN A 39 7.21 5.53 4.63
C GLN A 39 7.23 4.30 5.54
N ILE A 40 6.60 3.21 5.11
CA ILE A 40 6.60 1.97 5.89
C ILE A 40 7.78 1.05 5.56
N GLY A 41 8.67 1.42 4.63
CA GLY A 41 9.88 0.66 4.30
C GLY A 41 9.67 -0.39 3.19
N PHE A 42 8.64 -0.21 2.37
CA PHE A 42 8.38 -0.97 1.15
C PHE A 42 8.72 -0.12 -0.08
N GLU A 43 9.56 -0.64 -0.97
CA GLU A 43 9.89 0.02 -2.23
C GLU A 43 9.23 -0.72 -3.40
N ALA A 44 8.38 -0.03 -4.15
CA ALA A 44 7.79 -0.57 -5.37
C ALA A 44 8.86 -0.61 -6.47
N THR A 45 9.32 -1.81 -6.84
CA THR A 45 10.35 -2.03 -7.85
C THR A 45 9.80 -2.45 -9.22
N GLY A 46 8.48 -2.47 -9.38
CA GLY A 46 7.78 -2.91 -10.59
C GLY A 46 6.44 -2.18 -10.76
N ASP A 47 5.53 -2.78 -11.51
CA ASP A 47 4.26 -2.15 -11.86
C ASP A 47 3.33 -2.00 -10.65
N ILE A 48 2.71 -0.83 -10.53
CA ILE A 48 1.61 -0.57 -9.60
C ILE A 48 0.31 -0.79 -10.36
N GLN A 49 -0.53 -1.70 -9.86
CA GLN A 49 -1.85 -1.98 -10.43
C GLN A 49 -2.92 -1.38 -9.52
N VAL A 50 -3.77 -0.53 -10.09
CA VAL A 50 -4.87 0.12 -9.38
C VAL A 50 -6.20 -0.43 -9.89
N TYR A 51 -7.04 -0.87 -8.96
CA TYR A 51 -8.38 -1.36 -9.25
C TYR A 51 -9.39 -0.51 -8.48
N GLU A 52 -10.40 -0.02 -9.18
CA GLU A 52 -11.55 0.61 -8.53
C GLU A 52 -12.38 -0.46 -7.82
N THR A 53 -12.70 -0.23 -6.54
CA THR A 53 -13.48 -1.14 -5.72
C THR A 53 -14.59 -0.37 -5.03
N GLU A 54 -15.66 -1.05 -4.62
CA GLU A 54 -16.70 -0.41 -3.80
C GLU A 54 -16.10 0.08 -2.48
N PRO A 55 -16.40 1.32 -2.06
CA PRO A 55 -15.81 1.90 -0.86
C PRO A 55 -16.31 1.19 0.41
N GLU A 56 -15.38 0.61 1.16
CA GLU A 56 -15.67 -0.05 2.45
C GLU A 56 -15.64 0.92 3.65
N GLN A 57 -14.93 2.04 3.53
CA GLN A 57 -14.88 3.09 4.55
C GLN A 57 -15.35 4.40 3.93
N PRO A 58 -16.08 5.28 4.65
CA PRO A 58 -16.51 6.56 4.11
C PRO A 58 -15.30 7.41 3.69
N PRO A 59 -15.43 8.25 2.65
CA PRO A 59 -14.37 9.16 2.25
C PRO A 59 -14.02 10.09 3.42
N LYS A 60 -12.72 10.30 3.63
CA LYS A 60 -12.20 11.25 4.61
C LYS A 60 -11.78 12.54 3.89
N ASP A 61 -11.71 13.64 4.64
CA ASP A 61 -11.29 14.94 4.10
C ASP A 61 -9.87 14.94 3.52
N ASN A 62 -9.01 14.02 3.97
CA ASN A 62 -7.66 13.83 3.44
C ASN A 62 -7.52 12.44 2.80
N PRO A 63 -6.71 12.33 1.72
CA PRO A 63 -6.35 11.04 1.14
C PRO A 63 -5.79 10.10 2.22
N PHE A 64 -6.33 8.89 2.29
CA PHE A 64 -6.01 7.93 3.35
C PHE A 64 -5.83 6.54 2.77
N GLY A 65 -4.72 5.90 3.15
CA GLY A 65 -4.45 4.50 2.90
C GLY A 65 -4.86 3.63 4.07
N TYR A 66 -5.51 2.51 3.82
CA TYR A 66 -5.92 1.55 4.84
C TYR A 66 -5.86 0.10 4.33
N ASP A 67 -6.04 -0.86 5.23
CA ASP A 67 -6.03 -2.29 4.91
C ASP A 67 -4.72 -2.74 4.24
N ILE A 68 -3.59 -2.28 4.81
CA ILE A 68 -2.26 -2.61 4.28
C ILE A 68 -1.98 -4.08 4.55
N MET A 69 -1.76 -4.84 3.48
CA MET A 69 -1.41 -6.25 3.52
C MET A 69 -0.07 -6.49 2.82
N PHE A 70 0.73 -7.39 3.40
CA PHE A 70 2.01 -7.83 2.83
C PHE A 70 1.98 -9.34 2.60
N THR A 71 2.22 -9.73 1.36
CA THR A 71 2.33 -11.12 0.94
C THR A 71 3.78 -11.37 0.48
N PRO A 72 4.65 -11.92 1.32
CA PRO A 72 6.01 -12.27 0.91
C PRO A 72 5.95 -13.33 -0.20
N TYR A 73 6.91 -13.30 -1.13
CA TYR A 73 7.15 -14.47 -1.98
C TYR A 73 7.78 -15.54 -1.10
N ASP A 74 7.02 -16.60 -0.79
CA ASP A 74 7.60 -17.83 -0.28
C ASP A 74 8.27 -18.55 -1.46
N GLU A 75 9.52 -18.99 -1.27
CA GLU A 75 10.15 -19.98 -2.17
C GLU A 75 9.40 -21.32 -2.10
#